data_AF-A0A958PBY3-F1
#
_entry.id   AF-A0A958PBY3-F1
#
_cell.length_a   1.000
_cell.length_b   1.000
_cell.length_c   1.000
_cell.angle_alpha   90.00
_cell.angle_beta   90.00
_cell.angle_gamma   90.00
#
_symmetry.space_group_name_H-M   'P 1'
#
loop_
_entity.id
_entity.type
_entity.pdbx_description
1 polymer ?
#
loop_
_entity_poly.entity_id
_entity_poly.type
_entity_poly.pdbx_seq_one_letter_code
_entity_poly.pdbx_strand_id
1 'polypeptide(L)'
;MMIVSSAKTFFVDLKKNRKLLIDLAKRDFTSGYHGSIFGITWVFVEPLVYMVLLWFFFSKAAKHPVGTSDFPFVVWLMCGMTMWTFVSNAVSGSVHIFSGHSYLLKQWGFNLSILPFVHVVAMLFLHGAMLFLLIILLLFHKIYPSFWWFQSIYYIFSTSIMVIGLSWLTASISLFIKDV
;
A
#
# COMPACT_ATOMS: atom_id res chain seq x y z
N MET A 1 13.86 19.97 -22.25
CA MET A 1 14.61 20.63 -21.16
C MET A 1 13.79 20.83 -19.87
N MET A 2 12.47 21.08 -19.96
CA MET A 2 11.58 21.29 -18.80
C MET A 2 11.37 20.06 -17.89
N ILE A 3 11.28 18.86 -18.47
CA ILE A 3 11.07 17.59 -17.72
C ILE A 3 12.30 17.23 -16.86
N VAL A 4 13.51 17.37 -17.41
CA VAL A 4 14.76 17.06 -16.70
C VAL A 4 15.00 18.03 -15.53
N SER A 5 14.62 19.30 -15.70
CA SER A 5 14.61 20.30 -14.63
C SER A 5 13.61 19.96 -13.52
N SER A 6 12.40 19.54 -13.89
CA SER A 6 11.35 19.12 -12.95
C SER A 6 11.73 17.85 -12.18
N ALA A 7 12.39 16.89 -12.85
CA ALA A 7 12.91 15.69 -12.20
C ALA A 7 14.05 16.02 -11.22
N LYS A 8 15.00 16.89 -11.59
CA LYS A 8 16.07 17.32 -10.69
C LYS A 8 15.54 18.04 -9.45
N THR A 9 14.59 18.96 -9.64
CA THR A 9 13.95 19.68 -8.53
C THR A 9 13.20 18.73 -7.61
N PHE A 10 12.49 17.74 -8.15
CA PHE A 10 11.84 16.68 -7.36
C PHE A 10 12.82 15.95 -6.42
N PHE A 11 13.96 15.47 -6.94
CA PHE A 11 14.95 14.76 -6.11
C PHE A 11 15.63 15.68 -5.08
N VAL A 12 15.87 16.95 -5.44
CA VAL A 12 16.42 17.95 -4.52
C VAL A 12 15.43 18.25 -3.38
N ASP A 13 14.16 18.45 -3.71
CA ASP A 13 13.08 18.71 -2.76
C ASP A 13 12.85 17.51 -1.84
N LEU A 14 12.96 16.28 -2.36
CA LEU A 14 12.90 15.05 -1.57
C LEU A 14 13.99 15.05 -0.48
N LYS A 15 15.23 15.41 -0.86
CA LYS A 15 16.37 15.45 0.08
C LYS A 15 16.27 16.61 1.06
N LYS A 16 15.83 17.79 0.60
CA LYS A 16 15.68 19.01 1.39
C LYS A 16 14.58 18.88 2.45
N ASN A 17 13.44 18.33 2.07
CA ASN A 17 12.26 18.22 2.93
C ASN A 17 12.12 16.85 3.62
N ARG A 18 13.15 15.98 3.57
CA ARG A 18 13.09 14.59 4.06
C ARG A 18 12.43 14.41 5.43
N LYS A 19 12.68 15.31 6.39
CA LYS A 19 12.12 15.21 7.75
C LYS A 19 10.61 15.41 7.72
N LEU A 20 10.15 16.45 7.02
CA LEU A 20 8.73 16.72 6.80
C LEU A 20 8.07 15.58 6.04
N LEU A 21 8.71 15.00 5.01
CA LEU A 21 8.16 13.87 4.26
C LEU A 21 8.01 12.61 5.13
N ILE A 22 8.97 12.34 6.01
CA ILE A 22 8.89 11.22 6.97
C ILE A 22 7.76 11.47 7.98
N ASP A 23 7.63 12.70 8.49
CA ASP A 23 6.58 13.05 9.44
C ASP A 23 5.19 12.97 8.79
N LEU A 24 5.06 13.37 7.52
CA LEU A 24 3.85 13.17 6.71
C LEU A 24 3.53 11.69 6.51
N ALA A 25 4.52 10.88 6.09
CA ALA A 25 4.31 9.44 5.89
C ALA A 25 3.87 8.74 7.19
N LYS A 26 4.46 9.10 8.33
CA LYS A 26 4.05 8.58 9.65
C LYS A 26 2.64 9.04 10.02
N ARG A 27 2.31 10.29 9.75
CA ARG A 27 0.97 10.82 10.02
C ARG A 27 -0.07 10.10 9.17
N ASP A 28 0.16 9.98 7.87
CA ASP A 28 -0.76 9.29 6.95
C ASP A 28 -0.94 7.82 7.32
N PHE A 29 0.13 7.16 7.74
CA PHE A 29 0.06 5.80 8.27
C PHE A 29 -0.78 5.74 9.54
N THR A 30 -0.55 6.63 10.50
CA THR A 30 -1.23 6.57 11.81
C THR A 30 -2.65 7.13 11.77
N SER A 31 -2.98 8.07 10.87
CA SER A 31 -4.29 8.73 10.81
C SER A 31 -5.43 7.76 10.52
N GLY A 32 -5.16 6.68 9.78
CA GLY A 32 -6.14 5.62 9.53
C GLY A 32 -6.50 4.79 10.78
N TYR A 33 -5.70 4.88 11.84
CA TYR A 33 -5.86 4.06 13.05
C TYR A 33 -6.09 4.87 14.33
N HIS A 34 -6.09 6.21 14.24
CA HIS A 34 -6.40 7.07 15.39
C HIS A 34 -7.88 6.93 15.78
N GLY A 35 -8.15 6.75 17.07
CA GLY A 35 -9.51 6.58 17.60
C GLY A 35 -10.09 5.17 17.47
N SER A 36 -9.36 4.21 16.87
CA SER A 36 -9.72 2.80 16.89
C SER A 36 -9.35 2.17 18.24
N ILE A 37 -10.25 1.34 18.80
CA ILE A 37 -10.02 0.58 20.04
C ILE A 37 -8.73 -0.25 19.96
N PHE A 38 -8.42 -0.78 18.77
CA PHE A 38 -7.26 -1.65 18.53
C PHE A 38 -6.06 -0.92 17.91
N GLY A 39 -6.18 0.36 17.56
CA GLY A 39 -5.10 1.17 16.99
C GLY A 39 -4.39 0.51 15.81
N ILE A 40 -3.06 0.52 15.82
CA ILE A 40 -2.21 -0.03 14.74
C ILE A 40 -2.38 -1.54 14.54
N THR A 41 -2.84 -2.28 15.56
CA THR A 41 -3.07 -3.73 15.46
C THR A 41 -4.17 -4.05 14.44
N TRP A 42 -5.03 -3.07 14.15
CA TRP A 42 -6.09 -3.20 13.14
C TRP A 42 -5.57 -3.49 11.74
N VAL A 43 -4.35 -3.04 11.41
CA VAL A 43 -3.63 -3.40 10.18
C VAL A 43 -3.61 -4.91 9.97
N PHE A 44 -3.47 -5.70 11.05
CA PHE A 44 -3.40 -7.16 10.97
C PHE A 44 -4.77 -7.81 11.09
N VAL A 45 -5.68 -7.24 11.90
CA VAL A 45 -6.97 -7.87 12.16
C VAL A 45 -7.86 -7.87 10.92
N GLU A 46 -7.90 -6.76 10.16
CA GLU A 46 -8.77 -6.67 8.98
C GLU A 46 -8.45 -7.77 7.93
N PRO A 47 -7.19 -7.98 7.50
CA PRO A 47 -6.82 -9.06 6.59
C PRO A 47 -7.06 -10.46 7.17
N LEU A 48 -6.85 -10.65 8.48
CA LEU A 48 -7.11 -11.94 9.16
C LEU A 48 -8.61 -12.27 9.17
N VAL A 49 -9.46 -11.29 9.48
CA VAL A 49 -10.92 -11.47 9.47
C VAL A 49 -11.39 -11.77 8.06
N TYR A 50 -10.93 -11.01 7.06
CA TYR A 50 -11.29 -11.24 5.67
C TYR A 50 -10.88 -12.64 5.18
N MET A 51 -9.68 -13.10 5.55
CA MET A 51 -9.24 -14.46 5.30
C MET A 51 -10.15 -15.51 5.91
N VAL A 52 -10.48 -15.38 7.19
CA VAL A 52 -11.32 -16.35 7.92
C VAL A 52 -12.70 -16.41 7.29
N LEU A 53 -13.27 -15.27 6.92
CA LEU A 53 -14.57 -15.19 6.25
C LEU A 53 -14.55 -15.90 4.90
N LEU A 54 -13.55 -15.63 4.04
CA LEU A 54 -13.45 -16.27 2.73
C LEU A 54 -13.14 -17.76 2.85
N TRP A 55 -12.23 -18.16 3.73
CA TRP A 55 -11.94 -19.56 3.99
C TRP A 55 -13.19 -20.30 4.47
N PHE A 56 -13.95 -19.73 5.41
CA PHE A 56 -15.19 -20.31 5.89
C PHE A 56 -16.22 -20.42 4.77
N PHE A 57 -16.40 -19.36 3.98
CA PHE A 57 -17.34 -19.36 2.86
C PHE A 57 -16.99 -20.45 1.85
N PHE A 58 -15.74 -20.50 1.36
CA PHE A 58 -15.36 -21.47 0.34
C PHE A 58 -15.25 -22.90 0.86
N SER A 59 -14.85 -23.09 2.13
CA SER A 59 -14.74 -24.40 2.76
C SER A 59 -16.09 -24.99 3.17
N LYS A 60 -16.95 -24.21 3.82
CA LYS A 60 -18.20 -24.69 4.44
C LYS A 60 -19.44 -24.37 3.62
N ALA A 61 -19.54 -23.17 3.05
CA ALA A 61 -20.75 -22.75 2.32
C ALA A 61 -20.74 -23.23 0.87
N ALA A 62 -19.63 -23.02 0.15
CA ALA A 62 -19.52 -23.34 -1.27
C ALA A 62 -19.13 -24.81 -1.54
N LYS A 63 -18.68 -25.55 -0.52
CA LYS A 63 -18.18 -26.95 -0.61
C LYS A 63 -17.19 -27.18 -1.77
N HIS A 64 -16.49 -26.14 -2.20
CA HIS A 64 -15.45 -26.27 -3.21
C HIS A 64 -14.20 -26.83 -2.54
N PRO A 65 -13.40 -27.69 -3.22
CA PRO A 65 -12.07 -28.04 -2.74
C PRO A 65 -11.26 -26.74 -2.61
N VAL A 66 -11.01 -26.34 -1.37
CA VAL A 66 -10.27 -25.12 -1.03
C VAL A 66 -8.78 -25.44 -1.04
N GLY A 67 -8.10 -24.99 -2.10
CA GLY A 67 -6.67 -25.13 -2.29
C GLY A 67 -6.32 -25.74 -3.64
N THR A 68 -5.16 -25.38 -4.19
CA THR A 68 -4.49 -26.21 -5.21
C THR A 68 -3.89 -27.42 -4.51
N SER A 69 -3.69 -28.54 -5.23
CA SER A 69 -3.22 -29.82 -4.65
C SER A 69 -1.99 -29.71 -3.76
N ASP A 70 -1.19 -28.65 -3.95
CA ASP A 70 0.12 -28.48 -3.35
C ASP A 70 0.16 -27.42 -2.25
N PHE A 71 -0.87 -26.56 -2.12
CA PHE A 71 -0.84 -25.42 -1.19
C PHE A 71 -2.16 -25.15 -0.46
N PRO A 72 -2.12 -24.83 0.86
CA PRO A 72 -3.31 -24.45 1.62
C PRO A 72 -3.99 -23.20 1.03
N PHE A 73 -5.32 -23.23 0.94
CA PHE A 73 -6.11 -22.09 0.44
C PHE A 73 -5.81 -20.76 1.13
N VAL A 74 -5.59 -20.79 2.45
CA VAL A 74 -5.29 -19.60 3.25
C VAL A 74 -3.99 -18.92 2.78
N VAL A 75 -2.97 -19.72 2.49
CA VAL A 75 -1.68 -19.23 1.95
C VAL A 75 -1.88 -18.61 0.58
N TRP A 76 -2.58 -19.33 -0.31
CA TRP A 76 -2.87 -18.86 -1.66
C TRP A 76 -3.65 -17.53 -1.66
N LEU A 77 -4.68 -17.43 -0.80
CA LEU A 77 -5.48 -16.22 -0.65
C LEU A 77 -4.65 -15.06 -0.11
N MET A 78 -3.80 -15.29 0.88
CA MET A 78 -2.95 -14.23 1.45
C MET A 78 -1.94 -13.67 0.48
N CYS A 79 -1.39 -14.49 -0.40
CA CYS A 79 -0.50 -14.01 -1.46
C CYS A 79 -1.22 -12.96 -2.34
N GLY A 80 -2.44 -13.26 -2.78
CA GLY A 80 -3.25 -12.33 -3.56
C GLY A 80 -3.65 -11.08 -2.78
N MET A 81 -4.10 -11.26 -1.54
CA MET A 81 -4.56 -10.16 -0.68
C MET A 81 -3.44 -9.20 -0.30
N THR A 82 -2.24 -9.69 -0.03
CA THR A 82 -1.08 -8.85 0.30
C THR A 82 -0.78 -7.87 -0.83
N MET A 83 -0.90 -8.33 -2.08
CA MET A 83 -0.72 -7.49 -3.26
C MET A 83 -1.90 -6.54 -3.50
N TRP A 84 -3.12 -7.07 -3.47
CA TRP A 84 -4.33 -6.30 -3.72
C TRP A 84 -4.49 -5.14 -2.73
N THR A 85 -4.27 -5.39 -1.44
CA THR A 85 -4.37 -4.37 -0.39
C THR A 85 -3.38 -3.23 -0.61
N PHE A 86 -2.16 -3.52 -1.06
CA PHE A 86 -1.19 -2.46 -1.39
C PHE A 86 -1.68 -1.57 -2.54
N VAL A 87 -2.11 -2.18 -3.64
CA VAL A 87 -2.60 -1.45 -4.81
C VAL A 87 -3.87 -0.65 -4.46
N SER A 88 -4.83 -1.30 -3.82
CA SER A 88 -6.10 -0.69 -3.43
C SER A 88 -5.89 0.50 -2.49
N ASN A 89 -5.10 0.33 -1.43
CA ASN A 89 -4.88 1.40 -0.46
C ASN A 89 -4.13 2.58 -1.06
N ALA A 90 -3.15 2.31 -1.91
CA ALA A 90 -2.37 3.37 -2.54
C ALA A 90 -3.17 4.16 -3.58
N VAL A 91 -4.01 3.49 -4.39
CA VAL A 91 -4.83 4.15 -5.42
C VAL A 91 -6.06 4.83 -4.83
N SER A 92 -6.73 4.21 -3.86
CA SER A 92 -7.88 4.84 -3.19
C SER A 92 -7.43 5.99 -2.29
N GLY A 93 -6.33 5.83 -1.56
CA GLY A 93 -5.77 6.88 -0.71
C GLY A 93 -5.25 8.08 -1.51
N SER A 94 -4.79 7.87 -2.75
CA SER A 94 -4.25 8.96 -3.58
C SER A 94 -5.28 10.00 -4.00
N VAL A 95 -6.56 9.62 -4.08
CA VAL A 95 -7.68 10.53 -4.40
C VAL A 95 -7.77 11.69 -3.40
N HIS A 96 -7.46 11.45 -2.12
CA HIS A 96 -7.66 12.44 -1.06
C HIS A 96 -6.37 13.17 -0.63
N ILE A 97 -5.26 12.97 -1.35
CA ILE A 97 -3.96 13.53 -0.94
C ILE A 97 -4.00 15.05 -0.91
N PHE A 98 -4.48 15.71 -1.96
CA PHE A 98 -4.44 17.17 -2.05
C PHE A 98 -5.47 17.85 -1.15
N SER A 99 -6.66 17.26 -0.99
CA SER A 99 -7.68 17.77 -0.08
C SER A 99 -7.25 17.62 1.39
N GLY A 100 -6.70 16.45 1.76
CA GLY A 100 -6.17 16.19 3.10
C GLY A 100 -4.93 17.02 3.46
N HIS A 101 -4.12 17.39 2.46
CA HIS A 101 -2.91 18.20 2.62
C HIS A 101 -3.07 19.64 2.12
N SER A 102 -4.29 20.18 2.13
CA SER A 102 -4.59 21.50 1.57
C SER A 102 -3.80 22.67 2.19
N TYR A 103 -3.28 22.51 3.40
CA TYR A 103 -2.39 23.50 4.03
C TYR A 103 -1.02 23.58 3.35
N LEU A 104 -0.50 22.48 2.79
CA LEU A 104 0.75 22.45 2.03
C LEU A 104 0.62 23.15 0.67
N LEU A 105 -0.60 23.17 0.10
CA LEU A 105 -0.90 23.92 -1.14
C LEU A 105 -0.64 25.43 -0.98
N LYS A 106 -0.75 25.95 0.24
CA LYS A 106 -0.60 27.38 0.54
C LYS A 106 0.82 27.77 0.91
N GLN A 107 1.72 26.80 1.08
CA GLN A 107 3.09 27.06 1.50
C GLN A 107 3.97 27.45 0.30
N TRP A 108 4.59 28.62 0.36
CA TRP A 108 5.42 29.13 -0.73
C TRP A 108 6.67 28.23 -0.94
N GLY A 109 6.86 27.76 -2.17
CA GLY A 109 8.00 26.94 -2.58
C GLY A 109 7.91 25.44 -2.28
N PHE A 110 6.74 24.91 -1.88
CA PHE A 110 6.55 23.46 -1.70
C PHE A 110 6.11 22.77 -3.01
N ASN A 111 6.74 21.63 -3.33
CA ASN A 111 6.46 20.87 -4.54
C ASN A 111 5.41 19.78 -4.28
N LEU A 112 4.20 19.99 -4.79
CA LEU A 112 3.03 19.15 -4.55
C LEU A 112 3.10 17.77 -5.21
N SER A 113 3.88 17.64 -6.29
CA SER A 113 4.06 16.37 -7.00
C SER A 113 4.74 15.30 -6.14
N ILE A 114 5.35 15.68 -5.02
CA ILE A 114 5.99 14.78 -4.05
C ILE A 114 4.96 14.04 -3.18
N LEU A 115 3.77 14.60 -2.96
CA LEU A 115 2.81 14.02 -2.02
C LEU A 115 2.32 12.62 -2.43
N PRO A 116 1.93 12.36 -3.70
CA PRO A 116 1.57 11.01 -4.13
C PRO A 116 2.70 9.99 -3.97
N PHE A 117 3.95 10.42 -4.21
CA PHE A 117 5.11 9.55 -3.98
C PHE A 117 5.26 9.19 -2.49
N VAL A 118 5.15 10.17 -1.59
CA VAL A 118 5.23 9.94 -0.13
C VAL A 118 4.14 8.99 0.34
N HIS A 119 2.92 9.17 -0.17
CA HIS A 119 1.79 8.30 0.14
C HIS A 119 2.06 6.85 -0.28
N VAL A 120 2.53 6.59 -1.51
CA VAL A 120 2.85 5.23 -1.95
C VAL A 120 3.96 4.61 -1.10
N VAL A 121 4.97 5.40 -0.70
CA VAL A 121 6.02 4.94 0.23
C VAL A 121 5.41 4.55 1.59
N ALA A 122 4.47 5.33 2.12
CA ALA A 122 3.75 4.97 3.35
C ALA A 122 2.97 3.65 3.21
N MET A 123 2.28 3.45 2.07
CA MET A 123 1.57 2.20 1.77
C MET A 123 2.52 1.02 1.56
N LEU A 124 3.74 1.25 1.08
CA LEU A 124 4.76 0.21 0.95
C LEU A 124 5.22 -0.31 2.32
N PHE A 125 5.25 0.55 3.36
CA PHE A 125 5.49 0.10 4.74
C PHE A 125 4.37 -0.80 5.26
N LEU A 126 3.11 -0.47 4.96
CA LEU A 126 1.96 -1.35 5.27
C LEU A 126 2.06 -2.69 4.54
N HIS A 127 2.44 -2.67 3.27
CA HIS A 127 2.67 -3.88 2.49
C HIS A 127 3.78 -4.74 3.10
N GLY A 128 4.85 -4.12 3.63
CA GLY A 128 5.90 -4.81 4.38
C GLY A 128 5.39 -5.56 5.61
N ALA A 129 4.45 -4.97 6.36
CA ALA A 129 3.81 -5.63 7.50
C ALA A 129 2.95 -6.83 7.07
N MET A 130 2.24 -6.72 5.94
CA MET A 130 1.49 -7.84 5.35
C MET A 130 2.40 -8.96 4.83
N LEU A 131 3.49 -8.61 4.15
CA LEU A 131 4.50 -9.56 3.71
C LEU A 131 5.13 -10.31 4.88
N PHE A 132 5.40 -9.62 5.98
CA PHE A 132 5.90 -10.25 7.20
C PHE A 132 4.90 -11.29 7.75
N LEU A 133 3.61 -10.96 7.80
CA LEU A 133 2.57 -11.89 8.22
C LEU A 133 2.44 -13.08 7.25
N LEU A 134 2.53 -12.84 5.94
CA LEU A 134 2.55 -13.89 4.91
C LEU A 134 3.74 -14.84 5.09
N ILE A 135 4.93 -14.32 5.39
CA ILE A 135 6.13 -15.13 5.64
C ILE A 135 5.92 -16.02 6.87
N ILE A 136 5.37 -15.49 7.98
CA ILE A 136 5.04 -16.29 9.16
C ILE A 136 4.07 -17.43 8.80
N LEU A 137 3.04 -17.13 8.02
CA LEU A 137 2.05 -18.11 7.59
C LEU A 137 2.65 -19.21 6.69
N LEU A 138 3.56 -18.84 5.78
CA LEU A 138 4.30 -19.79 4.93
C LEU A 138 5.16 -20.74 5.78
N LEU A 139 5.89 -20.20 6.77
CA LEU A 139 6.71 -20.99 7.67
C LEU A 139 5.86 -21.92 8.55
N PHE A 140 4.70 -21.47 9.03
CA PHE A 140 3.77 -22.30 9.79
C PHE A 140 3.27 -23.52 8.98
N HIS A 141 3.05 -23.33 7.68
CA HIS A 141 2.71 -24.40 6.74
C HIS A 141 3.92 -25.20 6.20
N LYS A 142 5.13 -24.99 6.77
CA LYS A 142 6.39 -25.65 6.35
C LYS A 142 6.78 -25.37 4.90
N ILE A 143 6.36 -24.24 4.35
CA ILE A 143 6.76 -23.78 3.02
C ILE A 143 7.98 -22.87 3.20
N TYR A 144 9.15 -23.40 2.85
CA TYR A 144 10.41 -22.68 3.03
C TYR A 144 10.73 -21.74 1.86
N PRO A 145 11.51 -20.68 2.12
CA PRO A 145 11.98 -19.78 1.07
C PRO A 145 12.72 -20.55 -0.02
N SER A 146 12.26 -20.40 -1.26
CA SER A 146 12.94 -20.91 -2.45
C SER A 146 13.57 -19.77 -3.24
N PHE A 147 14.43 -20.07 -4.21
CA PHE A 147 15.03 -19.06 -5.09
C PHE A 147 13.98 -18.16 -5.77
N TRP A 148 12.77 -18.70 -6.02
CA TRP A 148 11.66 -17.96 -6.62
C TRP A 148 11.14 -16.81 -5.75
N TRP A 149 11.39 -16.82 -4.44
CA TRP A 149 10.95 -15.73 -3.57
C TRP A 149 11.63 -14.40 -3.90
N PHE A 150 12.84 -14.41 -4.47
CA PHE A 150 13.52 -13.20 -4.93
C PHE A 150 12.75 -12.47 -6.03
N GLN A 151 11.94 -13.17 -6.82
CA GLN A 151 11.07 -12.57 -7.83
C GLN A 151 10.04 -11.62 -7.21
N SER A 152 9.68 -11.82 -5.94
CA SER A 152 8.79 -10.90 -5.20
C SER A 152 9.36 -9.48 -5.14
N ILE A 153 10.68 -9.32 -5.03
CA ILE A 153 11.33 -7.99 -5.01
C ILE A 153 11.08 -7.26 -6.33
N TYR A 154 11.21 -7.97 -7.46
CA TYR A 154 10.90 -7.42 -8.77
C TYR A 154 9.43 -7.02 -8.90
N TYR A 155 8.51 -7.85 -8.42
CA TYR A 155 7.08 -7.54 -8.45
C TYR A 155 6.69 -6.36 -7.57
N ILE A 156 7.27 -6.25 -6.37
CA ILE A 156 7.06 -5.10 -5.47
C ILE A 156 7.56 -3.82 -6.16
N PHE A 157 8.74 -3.87 -6.79
CA PHE A 157 9.30 -2.73 -7.51
C PHE A 157 8.43 -2.30 -8.71
N SER A 158 8.08 -3.25 -9.58
CA SER A 158 7.23 -3.01 -10.75
C SER A 158 5.87 -2.41 -10.36
N THR A 159 5.26 -2.98 -9.32
CA THR A 159 3.95 -2.54 -8.84
C THR A 159 4.03 -1.18 -8.17
N SER A 160 5.10 -0.91 -7.42
CA SER A 160 5.32 0.42 -6.84
C SER A 160 5.39 1.49 -7.92
N ILE A 161 6.10 1.25 -9.02
CA ILE A 161 6.15 2.17 -10.16
C ILE A 161 4.77 2.38 -10.78
N MET A 162 4.05 1.28 -11.04
CA MET A 162 2.70 1.34 -11.62
C MET A 162 1.75 2.16 -10.73
N VAL A 163 1.78 1.88 -9.42
CA VAL A 163 0.92 2.52 -8.43
C VAL A 163 1.28 3.99 -8.24
N ILE A 164 2.56 4.39 -8.29
CA ILE A 164 2.96 5.81 -8.30
C ILE A 164 2.33 6.53 -9.49
N GLY A 165 2.38 5.92 -10.68
CA GLY A 165 1.75 6.47 -11.88
C GLY A 165 0.24 6.65 -11.72
N LEU A 166 -0.45 5.61 -11.26
CA LEU A 166 -1.89 5.66 -10.98
C LEU A 166 -2.25 6.66 -9.88
N SER A 167 -1.40 6.79 -8.87
CA SER A 167 -1.60 7.72 -7.76
C SER A 167 -1.53 9.17 -8.24
N TRP A 168 -0.59 9.50 -9.13
CA TRP A 168 -0.56 10.83 -9.74
C TRP A 168 -1.77 11.11 -10.62
N LEU A 169 -2.22 10.13 -11.41
CA LEU A 169 -3.39 10.29 -12.27
C LEU A 169 -4.66 10.53 -11.45
N THR A 170 -4.94 9.67 -10.47
CA THR A 170 -6.11 9.77 -9.61
C THR A 170 -6.10 11.02 -8.74
N ALA A 171 -4.95 11.37 -8.14
CA ALA A 171 -4.81 12.60 -7.36
C ALA A 171 -5.08 13.84 -8.23
N SER A 172 -4.60 13.85 -9.48
CA SER A 172 -4.85 14.97 -10.40
C SER A 172 -6.32 15.08 -10.81
N ILE A 173 -6.98 13.94 -11.07
CA ILE A 173 -8.40 13.90 -11.44
C ILE A 173 -9.30 14.40 -10.29
N SER A 174 -8.99 14.01 -9.05
CA SER A 174 -9.76 14.40 -7.85
C SER A 174 -9.87 15.92 -7.65
N LEU A 175 -8.91 16.69 -8.18
CA LEU A 175 -8.95 18.16 -8.12
C LEU A 175 -10.05 18.75 -8.99
N PHE A 176 -10.40 18.07 -10.09
CA PHE A 176 -11.42 18.52 -11.03
C PHE A 176 -12.80 17.94 -10.73
N ILE A 177 -12.85 16.72 -10.19
CA ILE A 177 -14.10 16.01 -9.90
C ILE A 177 -14.17 15.76 -8.40
N LYS A 178 -14.94 16.60 -7.70
CA LYS A 178 -15.10 16.54 -6.24
C LYS A 178 -15.92 15.34 -5.74
N ASP A 179 -16.65 14.68 -6.64
CA ASP A 179 -17.54 13.54 -6.35
C ASP A 179 -16.85 12.17 -6.50
N VAL A 180 -15.52 12.15 -6.75
CA VAL A 180 -14.67 10.95 -6.82
C VAL A 180 -13.99 10.73 -5.49
#